data_AF-A0A496L2Y3-F1
#
_entry.id   AF-A0A496L2Y3-F1
#
_cell.length_a   1.000
_cell.length_b   1.000
_cell.length_c   1.000
_cell.angle_alpha   90.00
_cell.angle_beta   90.00
_cell.angle_gamma   90.00
#
_symmetry.space_group_name_H-M   'P 1'
#
loop_
_entity.id
_entity.type
_entity.pdbx_description
1 polymer ?
#
loop_
_entity_poly.entity_id
_entity_poly.type
_entity_poly.pdbx_seq_one_letter_code
_entity_poly.pdbx_strand_id
1 'polypeptide(L)' 'KGYSLGAVMNPFRLVLVGQMKGPHIFTITRILGKTETINRINSALKIIEKI' A
#
# COMPACT_ATOMS: atom_id res chain seq x y z
N LYS A 1 -5.02 -11.27 17.88
CA LYS A 1 -4.31 -12.05 16.83
C LYS A 1 -3.59 -11.06 15.91
N GLY A 2 -2.29 -11.21 15.69
CA GLY A 2 -1.54 -10.36 14.77
C GLY A 2 -1.69 -10.83 13.32
N TYR A 3 -1.57 -9.91 12.36
CA TYR A 3 -1.49 -10.25 10.94
C TYR A 3 -0.06 -10.68 10.59
N SER A 4 0.07 -11.68 9.72
CA SER A 4 1.37 -12.03 9.14
C SER A 4 1.82 -10.93 8.17
N LEU A 5 3.14 -10.82 7.96
CA LEU A 5 3.70 -9.83 7.04
C LEU A 5 3.07 -9.97 5.64
N GLY A 6 2.90 -11.20 5.14
CA GLY A 6 2.28 -11.46 3.83
C GLY A 6 0.82 -10.99 3.74
N ALA A 7 0.06 -11.10 4.83
CA ALA A 7 -1.30 -10.59 4.90
C ALA A 7 -1.36 -9.04 4.81
N VAL A 8 -0.31 -8.34 5.25
CA VAL A 8 -0.21 -6.87 5.17
C VAL A 8 0.41 -6.40 3.85
N MET A 9 1.37 -7.14 3.29
CA MET A 9 2.10 -6.71 2.08
C MET A 9 1.21 -6.63 0.84
N ASN A 10 0.26 -7.55 0.70
CA ASN A 10 -0.65 -7.58 -0.43
C ASN A 10 -1.59 -6.35 -0.50
N PRO A 11 -2.35 -6.00 0.57
CA PRO A 11 -3.16 -4.78 0.58
C PRO A 11 -2.30 -3.53 0.52
N PHE A 12 -1.12 -3.51 1.17
CA PHE A 12 -0.19 -2.39 1.05
C PHE A 12 0.24 -2.15 -0.39
N ARG A 13 0.52 -3.20 -1.16
CA ARG A 13 0.82 -3.08 -2.60
C ARG A 13 -0.38 -2.55 -3.39
N LEU A 14 -1.58 -3.09 -3.15
CA LEU A 14 -2.80 -2.63 -3.81
C LEU A 14 -2.98 -1.11 -3.62
N VAL A 15 -2.78 -0.62 -2.40
CA VAL A 15 -2.89 0.80 -2.05
C VAL A 15 -1.86 1.66 -2.77
N LEU A 16 -0.63 1.17 -2.97
CA LEU A 16 0.43 1.96 -3.59
C LEU A 16 0.38 1.96 -5.13
N VAL A 17 0.03 0.84 -5.76
CA VAL A 17 0.15 0.68 -7.23
C VAL A 17 -1.15 0.26 -7.92
N GLY A 18 -2.26 0.11 -7.19
CA GLY A 18 -3.57 -0.24 -7.75
C GLY A 18 -3.75 -1.72 -8.11
N GLN A 19 -2.77 -2.58 -7.84
CA GLN A 19 -2.84 -4.02 -8.09
C GLN A 19 -1.96 -4.79 -7.09
N MET A 20 -2.24 -6.08 -6.87
CA MET A 20 -1.44 -6.95 -5.98
C MET A 20 -0.17 -7.50 -6.65
N LYS A 21 0.18 -7.02 -7.85
CA LYS A 21 1.32 -7.48 -8.67
C LYS A 21 2.32 -6.34 -8.91
N GLY A 22 3.54 -6.69 -9.31
CA GLY A 22 4.57 -5.71 -9.69
C GLY A 22 5.91 -5.89 -8.99
N PRO A 23 6.79 -4.86 -9.06
CA PRO A 23 8.15 -4.91 -8.54
C PRO A 23 8.19 -5.00 -7.01
N HIS A 24 9.38 -5.27 -6.46
CA HIS A 24 9.57 -5.45 -5.02
C HIS A 24 9.00 -4.25 -4.23
N ILE A 25 8.25 -4.53 -3.17
CA ILE A 25 7.48 -3.50 -2.44
C ILE A 25 8.37 -2.38 -1.88
N PHE A 26 9.58 -2.73 -1.41
CA PHE A 26 10.54 -1.74 -0.92
C PHE A 26 11.18 -0.89 -2.02
N THR A 27 11.20 -1.38 -3.26
CA THR A 27 11.64 -0.57 -4.41
C THR A 27 10.56 0.46 -4.74
N ILE A 28 9.28 0.06 -4.70
CA ILE A 28 8.15 0.96 -4.91
C ILE A 28 8.17 2.10 -3.89
N THR A 29 8.24 1.78 -2.59
CA THR A 29 8.25 2.80 -1.54
C THR A 29 9.47 3.71 -1.59
N ARG A 30 10.63 3.19 -2.02
CA ARG A 30 11.84 4.00 -2.21
C ARG A 30 11.72 4.97 -3.39
N ILE A 31 11.10 4.56 -4.50
CA ILE A 31 10.86 5.43 -5.65
C ILE A 31 9.82 6.49 -5.33
N LEU A 32 8.73 6.13 -4.65
CA LEU A 32 7.68 7.07 -4.25
C LEU A 32 8.18 8.06 -3.19
N GLY A 33 9.03 7.60 -2.27
CA GLY A 33 9.40 8.36 -1.09
C GLY A 33 8.31 8.39 -0.03
N LYS A 34 8.66 8.89 1.17
CA LYS A 34 7.80 8.85 2.37
C LYS A 34 6.47 9.59 2.17
N THR A 35 6.52 10.82 1.68
CA THR A 35 5.35 11.70 1.56
C THR A 35 4.30 11.12 0.63
N GLU A 36 4.69 10.71 -0.58
CA GLU A 36 3.77 10.14 -1.56
C GLU A 36 3.21 8.78 -1.11
N THR A 37 4.04 7.95 -0.48
CA THR A 37 3.59 6.68 0.12
C THR A 37 2.45 6.91 1.11
N ILE A 38 2.60 7.87 2.02
CA ILE A 38 1.57 8.21 3.02
C ILE A 38 0.31 8.81 2.34
N ASN A 39 0.49 9.69 1.35
CA ASN A 39 -0.63 10.31 0.63
C ASN A 39 -1.51 9.27 -0.07
N ARG A 40 -0.91 8.24 -0.70
CA ARG A 40 -1.66 7.15 -1.34
C ARG A 40 -2.42 6.31 -0.33
N ILE A 41 -1.79 5.99 0.81
CA ILE A 41 -2.46 5.27 1.90
C ILE A 41 -3.70 6.03 2.38
N ASN A 42 -3.53 7.31 2.70
CA ASN A 42 -4.65 8.15 3.16
C ASN A 42 -5.76 8.27 2.09
N SER A 43 -5.39 8.35 0.82
CA SER A 43 -6.35 8.42 -0.29
C SER A 43 -7.13 7.11 -0.42
N ALA A 44 -6.46 5.96 -0.29
CA ALA A 44 -7.12 4.66 -0.33
C ALA A 44 -8.04 4.44 0.88
N LEU A 45 -7.61 4.83 2.08
CA LEU A 45 -8.44 4.74 3.29
C LEU A 45 -9.74 5.55 3.15
N LYS A 46 -9.67 6.77 2.62
CA LYS A 46 -10.86 7.60 2.33
C LYS A 46 -11.86 6.97 1.38
N ILE A 47 -11.41 6.05 0.52
CA ILE A 47 -12.28 5.31 -0.41
C ILE A 47 -12.87 4.08 0.29
N ILE A 48 -12.03 3.32 1.02
CA ILE A 48 -12.45 2.10 1.72
C ILE A 48 -13.46 2.40 2.84
N GLU A 49 -13.26 3.48 3.59
CA GLU A 49 -14.19 3.88 4.67
C GLU A 49 -15.59 4.27 4.18
N LYS A 50 -15.76 4.49 2.87
CA LYS A 50 -17.06 4.83 2.25
C LYS A 50 -17.84 3.61 1.76
N ILE A 51 -17.26 2.41 1.87
CA ILE A 51 -17.84 1.14 1.41
C ILE A 51 -18.23 0.33 2.65
#